data_AF-A0A4U5PHS0-F1
#
_entry.id   AF-A0A4U5PHS0-F1
#
_cell.length_a   1.000
_cell.length_b   1.000
_cell.length_c   1.000
_cell.angle_alpha   90.00
_cell.angle_beta   90.00
_cell.angle_gamma   90.00
#
_symmetry.space_group_name_H-M   'P 1'
#
loop_
_entity.id
_entity.type
_entity.pdbx_description
1 polymer ?
#
loop_
_entity_poly.entity_id
_entity_poly.type
_entity_poly.pdbx_seq_one_letter_code
_entity_poly.pdbx_strand_id
1 'polypeptide(L)'
;MLSLLLKRSFPPVAERQTLLFSATFSENVKQLADTIMRLDQTVTVTNKKSSGQASSRVLQKFIEVQTGDKNNKIHEILEAELTKEKETVKAAGGNPDEAHVRHTLVFTQQKRTTDLVAGYLSSKGIMATSINGDRTTVGRRICLGGHCDIDAYY
;
A
#
# COMPACT_ATOMS: atom_id res chain seq x y z
N MET A 1 14.73 7.73 -18.66
CA MET A 1 14.72 8.95 -17.82
C MET A 1 16.12 9.54 -17.66
N LEU A 2 17.14 8.77 -17.24
CA LEU A 2 18.54 9.23 -17.21
C LEU A 2 19.12 9.62 -18.58
N SER A 3 18.57 9.10 -19.68
CA SER A 3 19.00 9.41 -21.05
C SER A 3 18.86 10.89 -21.45
N LEU A 4 17.98 11.65 -20.78
CA LEU A 4 17.86 13.09 -21.00
C LEU A 4 19.06 13.87 -20.44
N LEU A 5 19.63 13.40 -19.33
CA LEU A 5 20.77 14.03 -18.66
C LEU A 5 22.07 13.87 -19.46
N LEU A 6 22.13 12.91 -20.39
CA LEU A 6 23.28 12.63 -21.23
C LEU A 6 23.22 13.36 -22.59
N LYS A 7 22.15 14.11 -22.87
CA LYS A 7 22.05 14.90 -24.10
C LYS A 7 22.95 16.13 -24.00
N ARG A 8 23.75 16.37 -25.05
CA ARG A 8 24.62 17.57 -25.16
C ARG A 8 23.86 18.90 -25.06
N SER A 9 22.57 18.91 -25.43
CA SER A 9 21.71 20.10 -25.35
C SER A 9 21.09 20.32 -23.97
N PHE A 10 21.28 19.40 -23.02
CA PHE A 10 20.73 19.51 -21.68
C PHE A 10 21.72 20.27 -20.78
N PRO A 11 21.28 21.31 -20.03
CA PRO A 11 22.22 22.12 -19.26
C PRO A 11 22.99 21.29 -18.21
N PRO A 12 24.28 21.59 -17.97
CA PRO A 12 25.10 20.88 -16.99
C PRO A 12 24.57 21.07 -15.55
N VAL A 13 25.03 20.24 -14.61
CA VAL A 13 24.56 20.24 -13.20
C VAL A 13 24.65 21.64 -12.58
N ALA A 14 25.74 22.37 -12.87
CA ALA A 14 25.96 23.71 -12.37
C ALA A 14 24.89 24.72 -12.83
N GLU A 15 24.35 24.56 -14.04
CA GLU A 15 23.50 25.56 -14.70
C GLU A 15 22.00 25.21 -14.64
N ARG A 16 21.62 24.05 -14.11
CA ARG A 16 20.21 23.63 -14.00
C ARG A 16 19.73 23.53 -12.56
N GLN A 17 18.46 23.81 -12.33
CA GLN A 17 17.82 23.44 -11.07
C GLN A 17 17.29 22.00 -11.16
N THR A 18 17.70 21.15 -10.23
CA THR A 18 17.22 19.76 -10.14
C THR A 18 16.48 19.59 -8.82
N LEU A 19 15.22 19.14 -8.88
CA LEU A 19 14.42 18.78 -7.70
C LEU A 19 14.29 17.25 -7.65
N LEU A 20 14.79 16.64 -6.58
CA LEU A 20 14.65 15.20 -6.33
C LEU A 20 13.59 14.97 -5.25
N PHE A 21 12.47 14.35 -5.65
CA PHE A 21 11.45 13.88 -4.72
C PHE A 21 11.60 12.37 -4.55
N SER A 22 11.86 11.92 -3.32
CA SER A 22 11.94 10.50 -3.01
C SER A 22 11.23 10.20 -1.70
N ALA A 23 10.46 9.11 -1.67
CA ALA A 23 9.81 8.60 -0.47
C ALA A 23 10.81 7.99 0.52
N THR A 24 11.99 7.58 0.05
CA THR A 24 13.07 7.02 0.87
C THR A 24 14.42 7.59 0.46
N PHE A 25 15.39 7.63 1.37
CA PHE A 25 16.73 8.14 1.07
C PHE A 25 17.77 7.04 1.30
N SER A 26 17.69 5.97 0.49
CA SER A 26 18.65 4.87 0.51
C SER A 26 19.98 5.28 -0.14
N GLU A 27 21.03 4.47 0.05
CA GLU A 27 22.36 4.77 -0.48
C GLU A 27 22.35 4.94 -2.01
N ASN A 28 21.55 4.15 -2.74
CA ASN A 28 21.42 4.29 -4.19
C ASN A 28 20.77 5.62 -4.60
N VAL A 29 19.79 6.10 -3.82
CA VAL A 29 19.14 7.41 -4.07
C VAL A 29 20.12 8.54 -3.79
N LYS A 30 20.95 8.39 -2.74
CA LYS A 30 22.01 9.33 -2.41
C LYS A 30 23.06 9.42 -3.52
N GLN A 31 23.58 8.28 -4.00
CA GLN A 31 24.53 8.25 -5.12
C GLN A 31 23.96 8.91 -6.38
N LEU A 32 22.67 8.68 -6.66
CA LEU A 32 21.99 9.35 -7.77
C LEU A 32 21.90 10.87 -7.54
N ALA A 33 21.52 11.30 -6.33
CA ALA A 33 21.45 12.72 -5.97
C ALA A 33 22.80 13.42 -6.16
N ASP A 34 23.88 12.79 -5.68
CA ASP A 34 25.25 13.29 -5.80
C ASP A 34 25.69 13.43 -7.28
N THR A 35 25.13 12.61 -8.16
CA THR A 35 25.42 12.66 -9.61
C THR A 35 24.65 13.77 -10.33
N ILE A 36 23.44 14.12 -9.87
CA ILE A 36 22.52 14.97 -10.65
C ILE A 36 22.26 16.36 -10.05
N MET A 37 22.59 16.57 -8.77
CA MET A 37 22.33 17.80 -8.00
C MET A 37 23.61 18.60 -7.71
N ARG A 38 23.45 19.90 -7.45
CA ARG A 38 24.54 20.80 -7.02
C ARG A 38 24.85 20.58 -5.54
N LEU A 39 26.00 19.99 -5.23
CA LEU A 39 26.42 19.67 -3.86
C LEU A 39 26.59 20.91 -2.96
N ASP A 40 26.97 22.05 -3.54
CA ASP A 40 27.21 23.32 -2.84
C ASP A 40 25.94 24.09 -2.47
N GLN A 41 24.79 23.74 -3.05
CA GLN A 41 23.51 24.44 -2.88
C GLN A 41 22.33 23.51 -2.59
N THR A 42 22.58 22.30 -2.09
CA THR A 42 21.50 21.34 -1.80
C THR A 42 20.91 21.59 -0.41
N VAL A 43 19.59 21.74 -0.36
CA VAL A 43 18.81 21.74 0.89
C VAL A 43 18.06 20.42 0.98
N THR A 44 18.36 19.61 1.99
CA THR A 44 17.68 18.33 2.23
C THR A 44 16.68 18.48 3.37
N VAL A 45 15.40 18.28 3.07
CA VAL A 45 14.35 18.13 4.08
C VAL A 45 14.11 16.64 4.27
N THR A 46 14.54 16.11 5.41
CA THR A 46 14.34 14.70 5.77
C THR A 46 13.60 14.59 7.10
N ASN A 47 12.70 13.62 7.19
CA ASN A 47 12.23 13.15 8.49
C ASN A 47 13.40 12.39 9.12
N LYS A 48 13.93 12.84 10.26
CA LYS A 48 15.10 12.27 10.97
C LYS A 48 15.03 10.76 11.32
N LYS A 49 14.03 10.02 10.84
CA LYS A 49 13.89 8.59 11.02
C LYS A 49 14.81 7.86 10.05
N SER A 50 15.67 7.02 10.59
CA SER A 50 16.53 6.11 9.83
C SER A 50 15.71 5.35 8.81
N SER A 51 16.07 5.48 7.54
CA SER A 51 15.54 4.68 6.44
C SER A 51 15.63 3.20 6.79
N GLY A 52 14.48 2.51 6.83
CA GLY A 52 14.41 1.06 7.07
C GLY A 52 13.66 0.64 8.34
N GLN A 53 13.32 1.56 9.25
CA GLN A 53 12.44 1.21 10.37
C GLN A 53 10.98 1.32 9.97
N ALA A 54 10.18 0.29 10.27
CA ALA A 54 8.73 0.36 10.15
C ALA A 54 8.22 1.60 10.89
N SER A 55 7.29 2.33 10.27
CA SER A 55 6.77 3.56 10.86
C SER A 55 6.25 3.28 12.27
N SER A 56 6.69 4.06 13.26
CA SER A 56 6.21 3.97 14.65
C SER A 56 4.69 4.19 14.80
N ARG A 57 4.00 4.60 13.72
CA ARG A 57 2.54 4.72 13.65
C ARG A 57 1.86 3.42 13.21
N VAL A 58 2.63 2.42 12.77
CA VAL A 58 2.13 1.11 12.36
C VAL A 58 2.23 0.16 13.54
N LEU A 59 1.07 -0.25 14.05
CA LEU A 59 0.98 -1.30 15.06
C LEU A 59 1.19 -2.66 14.39
N GLN A 60 2.17 -3.43 14.86
CA GLN A 60 2.47 -4.76 14.36
C GLN A 60 2.03 -5.81 15.38
N LYS A 61 1.21 -6.77 14.94
CA LYS A 61 0.75 -7.90 15.75
C LYS A 61 1.07 -9.20 15.03
N PHE A 62 1.66 -10.14 15.76
CA PHE A 62 1.95 -11.48 15.27
C PHE A 62 0.96 -12.44 15.91
N ILE A 63 0.25 -13.21 15.08
CA ILE A 63 -0.71 -14.21 15.52
C ILE A 63 -0.27 -15.52 14.89
N GLU A 64 -0.02 -16.52 15.73
CA GLU A 64 0.26 -17.87 15.26
C GLU A 64 -1.04 -18.52 14.80
N VAL A 65 -1.04 -19.06 13.57
CA VAL A 65 -2.21 -19.67 12.95
C VAL A 65 -1.76 -20.88 12.15
N GLN A 66 -2.47 -21.99 12.30
CA GLN A 66 -2.27 -23.17 11.47
C GLN A 66 -2.57 -22.85 10.00
N THR A 67 -1.85 -23.49 9.06
CA THR A 67 -1.96 -23.15 7.64
C THR A 67 -3.39 -23.26 7.09
N GLY A 68 -4.17 -24.24 7.55
CA GLY A 68 -5.56 -24.44 7.15
C GLY A 68 -6.54 -23.38 7.69
N ASP A 69 -6.18 -22.69 8.78
CA ASP A 69 -7.08 -21.78 9.50
C ASP A 69 -6.84 -20.30 9.17
N LYS A 70 -5.87 -19.98 8.30
CA LYS A 70 -5.55 -18.58 7.96
C LYS A 70 -6.75 -17.84 7.39
N ASN A 71 -7.54 -18.46 6.52
CA ASN A 71 -8.73 -17.83 5.94
C ASN A 71 -9.80 -17.55 7.00
N ASN A 72 -10.03 -18.52 7.89
CA ASN A 72 -10.96 -18.36 9.01
C ASN A 72 -10.49 -17.25 9.95
N LYS A 73 -9.18 -17.16 10.22
CA LYS A 73 -8.63 -16.12 11.08
C LYS A 73 -8.71 -14.73 10.46
N ILE A 74 -8.49 -14.61 9.14
CA ILE A 74 -8.70 -13.34 8.43
C ILE A 74 -10.18 -12.93 8.56
N HIS A 75 -11.11 -13.84 8.32
CA HIS A 75 -12.54 -13.56 8.48
C HIS A 75 -12.89 -13.10 9.91
N GLU A 76 -12.42 -13.82 10.94
CA GLU A 76 -12.65 -13.46 12.34
C GLU A 76 -12.17 -12.04 12.67
N ILE A 77 -10.99 -11.65 12.16
CA ILE A 77 -10.44 -10.30 12.38
C ILE A 77 -11.33 -9.25 11.71
N LEU A 78 -11.73 -9.47 10.46
CA LEU A 78 -12.54 -8.51 9.70
C LEU A 78 -13.97 -8.42 10.25
N GLU A 79 -14.56 -9.53 10.66
CA GLU A 79 -15.89 -9.59 11.27
C GLU A 79 -15.91 -8.84 12.62
N ALA A 80 -14.88 -9.01 13.45
CA ALA A 80 -14.74 -8.25 14.69
C ALA A 80 -14.58 -6.74 14.46
N GLU A 81 -13.95 -6.32 13.37
CA GLU A 81 -13.90 -4.90 12.96
C GLU A 81 -15.27 -4.42 12.48
N LEU A 82 -15.96 -5.21 11.67
CA LEU A 82 -17.30 -4.88 11.17
C LEU A 82 -18.32 -4.74 12.29
N THR A 83 -18.30 -5.63 13.31
CA THR A 83 -19.20 -5.53 14.45
C THR A 83 -19.01 -4.22 15.22
N LYS A 84 -17.75 -3.81 15.43
CA LYS A 84 -17.45 -2.52 16.09
C LYS A 84 -17.95 -1.35 15.27
N GLU A 85 -17.81 -1.41 13.94
CA GLU A 85 -18.30 -0.36 13.06
C GLU A 85 -19.84 -0.29 13.04
N LYS A 86 -20.53 -1.44 13.12
CA LYS A 86 -21.99 -1.47 13.27
C LYS A 86 -22.44 -0.79 14.55
N GLU A 87 -21.72 -1.01 15.65
CA GLU A 87 -22.00 -0.38 16.94
C GLU A 87 -21.76 1.14 16.91
N THR A 88 -20.69 1.61 16.27
CA THR A 88 -20.40 3.05 16.13
C THR A 88 -21.43 3.74 15.25
N VAL A 89 -21.80 3.16 14.11
CA VAL A 89 -22.85 3.69 13.21
C VAL A 89 -24.19 3.76 13.94
N LYS A 90 -24.56 2.70 14.67
CA LYS A 90 -25.79 2.67 15.48
C LYS A 90 -25.80 3.76 16.56
N ALA A 91 -24.68 3.95 17.26
CA ALA A 91 -24.54 4.98 18.29
C ALA A 91 -24.63 6.41 17.71
N ALA A 92 -24.22 6.60 16.46
CA ALA A 92 -24.37 7.85 15.72
C ALA A 92 -25.79 8.05 15.13
N GLY A 93 -26.71 7.09 15.31
CA GLY A 93 -28.07 7.13 14.79
C GLY A 93 -28.20 6.74 13.30
N GLY A 94 -27.15 6.19 12.70
CA GLY A 94 -27.15 5.66 11.34
C GLY A 94 -27.70 4.23 11.24
N ASN A 95 -27.88 3.74 10.02
CA ASN A 95 -28.30 2.37 9.77
C ASN A 95 -27.09 1.41 9.89
N PRO A 96 -27.10 0.42 10.81
CA PRO A 96 -26.00 -0.54 10.95
C PRO A 96 -25.68 -1.33 9.68
N ASP A 97 -26.62 -1.45 8.74
CA ASP A 97 -26.40 -2.15 7.47
C ASP A 97 -25.49 -1.35 6.51
N GLU A 98 -25.25 -0.07 6.78
CA GLU A 98 -24.29 0.77 6.03
C GLU A 98 -22.85 0.62 6.55
N ALA A 99 -22.65 -0.07 7.69
CA ALA A 99 -21.32 -0.36 8.19
C ALA A 99 -20.61 -1.34 7.26
N HIS A 100 -19.35 -1.03 6.99
CA HIS A 100 -18.49 -1.82 6.12
C HIS A 100 -17.10 -1.93 6.77
N VAL A 101 -16.32 -2.90 6.32
CA VAL A 101 -14.95 -3.03 6.82
C VAL A 101 -14.12 -1.90 6.24
N ARG A 102 -13.20 -1.34 7.04
CA ARG A 102 -12.23 -0.37 6.54
C ARG A 102 -11.42 -0.95 5.38
N HIS A 103 -10.98 -0.09 4.48
CA HIS A 103 -10.13 -0.49 3.36
C HIS A 103 -8.89 -1.25 3.84
N THR A 104 -8.78 -2.52 3.47
CA THR A 104 -7.78 -3.46 4.00
C THR A 104 -7.04 -4.18 2.88
N LEU A 105 -5.71 -4.20 2.98
CA LEU A 105 -4.82 -4.92 2.06
C LEU A 105 -4.44 -6.28 2.66
N VAL A 106 -4.68 -7.36 1.92
CA VAL A 106 -4.28 -8.72 2.34
C VAL A 106 -3.21 -9.27 1.41
N PHE A 107 -1.98 -9.38 1.90
CA PHE A 107 -0.89 -9.95 1.11
C PHE A 107 -0.89 -11.48 1.18
N THR A 108 -0.77 -12.11 0.02
CA THR A 108 -0.70 -13.55 -0.15
C THR A 108 0.57 -13.92 -0.89
N GLN A 109 1.17 -15.06 -0.55
CA GLN A 109 2.42 -15.49 -1.20
C GLN A 109 2.22 -15.98 -2.63
N GLN A 110 1.02 -16.44 -3.02
CA GLN A 110 0.79 -17.00 -4.35
C GLN A 110 -0.42 -16.37 -5.00
N LYS A 111 -0.29 -16.10 -6.30
CA LYS A 111 -1.31 -15.47 -7.13
C LYS A 111 -2.67 -16.17 -7.09
N ARG A 112 -2.66 -17.51 -7.14
CA ARG A 112 -3.86 -18.34 -7.02
C ARG A 112 -4.52 -18.20 -5.64
N THR A 113 -3.72 -18.06 -4.58
CA THR A 113 -4.22 -17.86 -3.21
C THR A 113 -4.93 -16.52 -3.08
N THR A 114 -4.49 -15.49 -3.80
CA THR A 114 -5.13 -14.18 -3.83
C THR A 114 -6.60 -14.27 -4.27
N ASP A 115 -6.85 -15.00 -5.37
CA ASP A 115 -8.21 -15.19 -5.90
C ASP A 115 -9.06 -16.03 -4.94
N LEU A 116 -8.48 -17.05 -4.31
CA LEU A 116 -9.16 -17.89 -3.33
C LEU A 116 -9.57 -17.11 -2.07
N VAL A 117 -8.69 -16.26 -1.54
CA VAL A 117 -8.99 -15.44 -0.36
C VAL A 117 -10.09 -14.41 -0.68
N ALA A 118 -10.00 -13.73 -1.82
CA ALA A 118 -11.03 -12.77 -2.24
C ALA A 118 -12.40 -13.45 -2.45
N GLY A 119 -12.43 -14.63 -3.10
CA GLY A 119 -13.65 -15.40 -3.28
C GLY A 119 -14.23 -15.91 -1.94
N TYR A 120 -13.36 -16.38 -1.04
CA TYR A 120 -13.77 -16.83 0.29
C TYR A 120 -14.42 -15.70 1.10
N LEU A 121 -13.79 -14.52 1.17
CA LEU A 121 -14.33 -13.36 1.89
C LEU A 121 -15.65 -12.87 1.27
N SER A 122 -15.73 -12.83 -0.07
CA SER A 122 -16.96 -12.49 -0.78
C SER A 122 -18.10 -13.46 -0.47
N SER A 123 -17.82 -14.76 -0.36
CA SER A 123 -18.83 -15.76 0.02
C SER A 123 -19.34 -15.58 1.46
N LYS A 124 -18.59 -14.85 2.30
CA LYS A 124 -18.93 -14.50 3.67
C LYS A 124 -19.59 -13.12 3.79
N GLY A 125 -19.88 -12.47 2.68
CA GLY A 125 -20.54 -11.16 2.65
C GLY A 125 -19.59 -9.97 2.86
N ILE A 126 -18.27 -10.19 2.81
CA ILE A 126 -17.27 -9.12 2.85
C ILE A 126 -16.86 -8.81 1.41
N MET A 127 -17.00 -7.56 0.98
CA MET A 127 -16.65 -7.15 -0.37
C MET A 127 -15.13 -7.23 -0.59
N ALA A 128 -14.68 -8.25 -1.30
CA ALA A 128 -13.27 -8.50 -1.53
C ALA A 128 -12.97 -8.70 -3.02
N THR A 129 -11.83 -8.19 -3.45
CA THR A 129 -11.30 -8.39 -4.80
C THR A 129 -9.83 -8.79 -4.75
N SER A 130 -9.34 -9.35 -5.85
CA SER A 130 -7.95 -9.77 -6.01
C SER A 130 -7.22 -8.85 -6.98
N ILE A 131 -5.97 -8.54 -6.69
CA ILE A 131 -5.07 -7.81 -7.57
C ILE A 131 -3.83 -8.66 -7.79
N ASN A 132 -3.67 -9.09 -9.04
CA ASN A 132 -2.55 -9.91 -9.44
C ASN A 132 -2.17 -9.68 -10.91
N GLY A 133 -1.08 -10.33 -11.35
CA GLY A 133 -0.52 -10.15 -12.69
C GLY A 133 -1.47 -10.51 -13.84
N ASP A 134 -2.47 -11.38 -13.64
CA ASP A 134 -3.41 -11.79 -14.72
C ASP A 134 -4.61 -10.86 -14.86
N ARG A 135 -4.89 -10.01 -13.86
CA ARG A 135 -5.95 -9.00 -13.98
C ARG A 135 -5.57 -7.97 -15.05
N THR A 136 -6.52 -7.57 -15.89
CA THR A 136 -6.29 -6.50 -16.88
C THR A 136 -5.96 -5.17 -16.18
N THR A 137 -5.22 -4.27 -16.84
CA THR A 137 -4.89 -2.94 -16.29
C THR A 137 -6.14 -2.14 -15.91
N VAL A 138 -7.24 -2.31 -16.66
CA VAL A 138 -8.55 -1.74 -16.33
C VAL A 138 -9.14 -2.39 -15.07
N GLY A 139 -9.12 -3.73 -14.98
CA GLY A 139 -9.59 -4.46 -13.81
C GLY A 139 -8.84 -4.10 -12.52
N ARG A 140 -7.53 -3.84 -12.59
CA ARG A 140 -6.72 -3.38 -11.43
C ARG A 140 -7.14 -2.00 -10.95
N ARG A 141 -7.42 -1.07 -11.89
CA ARG A 141 -7.83 0.31 -11.55
C ARG A 141 -9.19 0.36 -10.85
N ILE A 142 -10.11 -0.53 -11.21
CA ILE A 142 -11.43 -0.63 -10.57
C ILE A 142 -11.28 -1.11 -9.12
N CYS A 143 -10.43 -2.10 -8.87
CA CYS A 143 -10.17 -2.63 -7.52
C CYS A 143 -9.55 -1.55 -6.62
N LEU A 144 -8.51 -0.87 -7.10
CA LEU A 144 -7.84 0.24 -6.40
C LEU A 144 -8.71 1.51 -6.24
N GLY A 145 -9.87 1.56 -6.88
CA GLY A 145 -10.76 2.72 -6.84
C GLY A 145 -11.65 2.78 -5.60
N GLY A 146 -11.44 1.92 -4.60
CA GLY A 146 -12.24 1.90 -3.37
C GLY A 146 -13.64 1.31 -3.55
N HIS A 147 -13.86 0.49 -4.58
CA HIS A 147 -15.15 -0.18 -4.82
C HIS A 147 -15.29 -1.47 -4.02
N CYS A 148 -14.26 -1.85 -3.26
CA CYS A 148 -14.24 -3.03 -2.40
C CYS A 148 -13.58 -2.67 -1.07
N ASP A 149 -14.00 -3.34 -0.01
CA ASP A 149 -13.44 -3.15 1.32
C ASP A 149 -12.06 -3.81 1.42
N ILE A 150 -11.88 -4.94 0.72
CA ILE A 150 -10.66 -5.74 0.78
C ILE A 150 -10.03 -5.90 -0.60
N ASP A 151 -8.74 -5.60 -0.68
CA ASP A 151 -7.91 -5.91 -1.83
C ASP A 151 -6.85 -6.96 -1.44
N ALA A 152 -6.95 -8.16 -2.00
CA ALA A 152 -5.93 -9.20 -1.84
C ALA A 152 -4.82 -9.04 -2.90
N TYR A 153 -3.55 -9.09 -2.50
CA TYR A 153 -2.39 -8.89 -3.38
C TYR A 153 -1.42 -10.07 -3.40
N TYR A 154 -0.80 -10.23 -4.56
CA TYR A 154 0.44 -10.98 -4.79
C TYR A 154 1.50 -10.04 -5.36
#